data_AF-A0A8T4N1U8-F1
#
_entry.id   AF-A0A8T4N1U8-F1
#
_cell.length_a   1.000
_cell.length_b   1.000
_cell.length_c   1.000
_cell.angle_alpha   90.00
_cell.angle_beta   90.00
_cell.angle_gamma   90.00
#
_symmetry.space_group_name_H-M   'P 1'
#
loop_
_entity.id
_entity.type
_entity.pdbx_description
1 polymer ?
#
loop_
_entity_poly.entity_id
_entity_poly.type
_entity_poly.pdbx_seq_one_letter_code
_entity_poly.pdbx_strand_id
1 'polypeptide(L)'
;MKKIITNLLLIGILYFPLNPFFSNAYESKTKNKTEKIENSLKDKIPIEDSLKIKYLSLREVQSHISKLYIPIKDIPKNYIEKMTIIESGLNIFAINKRSKAKGLMQILEPTWEDTNSDVPYEKGVFNPRENLKTGIRYLRNLSFMISKEHPNWNNITAKEKSSQILAAYNWGIGNLEKNSWNLAKSPKETKNYIKFVTGHKLN
;
A
#
# COMPACT_ATOMS: atom_id res chain seq x y z
N MET A 1 31.13 -13.33 16.77
CA MET A 1 30.01 -12.35 16.77
C MET A 1 29.92 -11.72 15.40
N LYS A 2 28.94 -12.11 14.57
CA LYS A 2 28.78 -11.60 13.20
C LYS A 2 27.97 -10.30 13.25
N LYS A 3 28.58 -9.19 12.82
CA LYS A 3 27.91 -7.89 12.61
C LYS A 3 27.10 -7.96 11.32
N ILE A 4 25.79 -7.77 11.41
CA ILE A 4 24.91 -7.60 10.24
C ILE A 4 24.95 -6.13 9.87
N ILE A 5 25.39 -5.84 8.65
CA ILE A 5 25.42 -4.51 8.04
C ILE A 5 24.07 -4.33 7.34
N THR A 6 23.20 -3.47 7.86
CA THR A 6 21.99 -3.02 7.19
C THR A 6 22.28 -1.76 6.38
N ASN A 7 22.31 -1.90 5.05
CA ASN A 7 22.32 -0.75 4.14
C ASN A 7 20.91 -0.14 4.08
N LEU A 8 20.75 1.06 4.63
CA LEU A 8 19.56 1.90 4.46
C LEU A 8 19.66 2.68 3.15
N LEU A 9 18.68 2.48 2.24
CA LEU A 9 18.47 3.36 1.08
C LEU A 9 17.42 4.42 1.44
N LEU A 10 17.89 5.66 1.53
CA LEU A 10 17.15 6.88 1.81
C LEU A 10 16.50 7.38 0.50
N ILE A 11 15.17 7.38 0.38
CA ILE A 11 14.50 8.03 -0.77
C ILE A 11 13.24 8.78 -0.31
N GLY A 12 13.38 10.09 -0.07
CA GLY A 12 12.26 11.02 0.01
C GLY A 12 11.85 11.48 -1.39
N ILE A 13 10.55 11.56 -1.69
CA ILE A 13 10.04 12.16 -2.93
C ILE A 13 8.86 13.07 -2.63
N LEU A 14 8.97 14.28 -3.16
CA LEU A 14 8.02 15.38 -3.11
C LEU A 14 6.88 15.14 -4.12
N TYR A 15 5.67 15.58 -3.74
CA TYR A 15 4.49 15.62 -4.62
C TYR A 15 4.65 16.70 -5.70
N PHE A 16 4.31 16.37 -6.95
CA PHE A 16 4.03 17.36 -8.00
C PHE A 16 2.52 17.70 -8.03
N PRO A 17 2.13 18.97 -8.22
CA PRO A 17 0.77 19.34 -8.57
C PRO A 17 0.53 19.20 -10.08
N LEU A 18 -0.69 18.81 -10.46
CA LEU A 18 -1.20 18.86 -11.83
C LEU A 18 -1.34 20.32 -12.29
N ASN A 19 -0.74 20.68 -13.42
CA ASN A 19 -1.04 21.91 -14.17
C ASN A 19 -1.54 21.52 -15.58
N PRO A 20 -2.67 22.06 -16.05
CA PRO A 20 -3.20 21.77 -17.39
C PRO A 20 -2.88 22.93 -18.33
N PHE A 21 -1.85 22.81 -19.18
CA PHE A 21 -1.70 23.65 -20.37
C PHE A 21 -0.65 23.01 -21.28
N PHE A 22 -1.08 22.36 -22.36
CA PHE A 22 -0.41 22.26 -23.67
C PHE A 22 -1.34 21.45 -24.59
N SER A 23 -2.12 22.15 -25.41
CA SER A 23 -2.83 21.58 -26.55
C SER A 23 -2.15 21.97 -27.86
N ASN A 24 -2.45 21.19 -28.90
CA ASN A 24 -2.36 21.53 -30.32
C ASN A 24 -0.97 21.45 -30.98
N ALA A 25 -0.48 20.23 -31.21
CA ALA A 25 0.37 19.90 -32.38
C ALA A 25 0.55 18.39 -32.63
N TYR A 26 0.19 17.51 -31.69
CA TYR A 26 0.41 16.05 -31.81
C TYR A 26 -0.80 15.23 -32.29
N GLU A 27 -1.91 15.89 -32.59
CA GLU A 27 -3.23 15.24 -32.71
C GLU A 27 -3.60 14.74 -34.11
N SER A 28 -2.81 15.04 -35.15
CA SER A 28 -3.17 14.65 -36.54
C SER A 28 -2.55 13.33 -37.00
N LYS A 29 -1.45 12.86 -36.40
CA LYS A 29 -0.76 11.62 -36.84
C LYS A 29 -1.13 10.37 -36.06
N THR A 30 -1.74 10.49 -34.87
CA THR A 30 -2.15 9.34 -34.05
C THR A 30 -3.52 8.78 -34.44
N LYS A 31 -4.46 9.62 -34.91
CA LYS A 31 -5.82 9.21 -35.31
C LYS A 31 -5.85 8.03 -36.30
N ASN A 32 -5.03 8.07 -37.35
CA ASN A 32 -5.03 7.03 -38.39
C ASN A 32 -4.42 5.69 -37.96
N LYS A 33 -3.63 5.65 -36.88
CA LYS A 33 -3.07 4.38 -36.34
C LYS A 33 -3.98 3.79 -35.26
N THR A 34 -4.70 4.63 -34.52
CA THR A 34 -5.64 4.22 -33.48
C THR A 34 -6.90 3.57 -34.08
N GLU A 35 -7.46 4.11 -35.17
CA GLU A 35 -8.65 3.52 -35.83
C GLU A 35 -8.39 2.11 -36.39
N LYS A 36 -7.15 1.83 -36.83
CA LYS A 36 -6.78 0.51 -37.37
C LYS A 36 -6.58 -0.55 -36.28
N ILE A 37 -6.26 -0.13 -35.05
CA ILE A 37 -6.11 -1.02 -33.87
C ILE A 37 -7.48 -1.25 -33.21
N GLU A 38 -8.33 -0.22 -33.12
CA GLU A 38 -9.68 -0.34 -32.54
C GLU A 38 -10.57 -1.30 -33.33
N ASN A 39 -10.43 -1.36 -34.67
CA ASN A 39 -11.18 -2.31 -35.48
C ASN A 39 -10.64 -3.76 -35.43
N SER A 40 -9.45 -3.99 -34.86
CA SER A 40 -8.88 -5.33 -34.66
C SER A 40 -9.15 -5.92 -33.26
N LEU A 41 -9.59 -5.10 -32.30
CA LEU A 41 -9.80 -5.50 -30.90
C LEU A 41 -11.28 -5.69 -30.51
N LYS A 42 -12.23 -5.39 -31.39
CA LYS A 42 -13.67 -5.52 -31.12
C LYS A 42 -14.17 -6.96 -30.92
N ASP A 43 -13.35 -7.97 -31.18
CA ASP A 43 -13.77 -9.38 -31.14
C ASP A 43 -13.41 -10.16 -29.85
N LYS A 44 -12.85 -9.55 -28.79
CA LYS A 44 -12.57 -10.31 -27.55
C LYS A 44 -12.81 -9.52 -26.26
N ILE A 45 -13.88 -9.90 -25.57
CA ILE A 45 -14.29 -9.60 -24.18
C ILE A 45 -14.82 -8.16 -23.97
N PRO A 46 -16.06 -7.99 -23.45
CA PRO A 46 -16.60 -6.67 -23.10
C PRO A 46 -15.67 -5.94 -22.13
N ILE A 47 -15.42 -4.65 -22.39
CA ILE A 47 -14.55 -3.78 -21.56
C ILE A 47 -14.95 -3.83 -20.07
N GLU A 48 -16.23 -3.99 -19.77
CA GLU A 48 -16.76 -4.13 -18.41
C GLU A 48 -16.25 -5.40 -17.68
N ASP A 49 -16.12 -6.52 -18.39
CA ASP A 49 -15.55 -7.75 -17.84
C ASP A 49 -14.04 -7.63 -17.64
N SER A 50 -13.35 -6.90 -18.52
CA SER A 50 -11.91 -6.62 -18.37
C SER A 50 -11.59 -5.74 -17.15
N LEU A 51 -12.48 -4.80 -16.82
CA LEU A 51 -12.36 -3.94 -15.64
C LEU A 51 -12.59 -4.72 -14.33
N LYS A 52 -13.54 -5.66 -14.31
CA LYS A 52 -13.76 -6.56 -13.16
C LYS A 52 -12.56 -7.46 -12.86
N ILE A 53 -11.83 -7.90 -13.88
CA ILE A 53 -10.62 -8.73 -13.67
C ILE A 53 -9.52 -7.93 -12.95
N LYS A 54 -9.49 -6.60 -13.13
CA LYS A 54 -8.46 -5.73 -12.56
C LYS A 54 -8.81 -5.18 -11.17
N TYR A 55 -10.08 -4.93 -10.90
CA TYR A 55 -10.53 -4.31 -9.64
C TYR A 55 -11.47 -5.24 -8.89
N LEU A 56 -11.19 -5.43 -7.59
CA LEU A 56 -12.18 -6.05 -6.72
C LEU A 56 -13.18 -5.01 -6.23
N SER A 57 -14.42 -5.45 -6.06
CA SER A 57 -15.38 -4.70 -5.26
C SER A 57 -14.95 -4.64 -3.80
N LEU A 58 -15.42 -3.61 -3.08
CA LEU A 58 -15.19 -3.52 -1.64
C LEU A 58 -15.70 -4.76 -0.89
N ARG A 59 -16.84 -5.33 -1.34
CA ARG A 59 -17.41 -6.55 -0.76
C ARG A 59 -16.49 -7.77 -0.91
N GLU A 60 -15.86 -7.93 -2.07
CA GLU A 60 -14.90 -9.02 -2.30
C GLU A 60 -13.66 -8.87 -1.41
N VAL A 61 -13.12 -7.65 -1.30
CA VAL A 61 -12.01 -7.35 -0.38
C VAL A 61 -12.39 -7.64 1.06
N GLN A 62 -13.57 -7.19 1.50
CA GLN A 62 -14.10 -7.47 2.84
C GLN A 62 -14.28 -8.96 3.11
N SER A 63 -14.72 -9.73 2.10
CA SER A 63 -14.84 -11.18 2.17
C SER A 63 -13.47 -11.86 2.32
N HIS A 64 -12.47 -11.46 1.52
CA HIS A 64 -11.10 -11.95 1.64
C HIS A 64 -10.51 -11.60 3.01
N ILE A 65 -10.59 -10.33 3.43
CA ILE A 65 -10.09 -9.89 4.74
C ILE A 65 -10.77 -10.69 5.84
N SER A 66 -12.10 -10.86 5.82
CA SER A 66 -12.80 -11.59 6.89
C SER A 66 -12.38 -13.07 7.01
N LYS A 67 -12.00 -13.72 5.90
CA LYS A 67 -11.46 -15.09 5.91
C LYS A 67 -10.00 -15.17 6.40
N LEU A 68 -9.24 -14.11 6.21
CA LEU A 68 -7.80 -14.04 6.56
C LEU A 68 -7.54 -13.36 7.90
N TYR A 69 -8.51 -12.63 8.43
CA TYR A 69 -8.32 -11.70 9.54
C TYR A 69 -8.01 -12.46 10.82
N ILE A 70 -6.88 -12.09 11.40
CA ILE A 70 -6.50 -12.44 12.75
C ILE A 70 -6.48 -11.12 13.52
N PRO A 71 -7.06 -11.02 14.73
CA PRO A 71 -7.01 -9.79 15.50
C PRO A 71 -5.59 -9.24 15.64
N ILE A 72 -5.41 -7.99 15.23
CA ILE A 72 -4.18 -7.23 15.40
C ILE A 72 -4.44 -6.19 16.48
N LYS A 73 -3.62 -6.19 17.53
CA LYS A 73 -3.77 -5.22 18.62
C LYS A 73 -3.67 -3.80 18.06
N ASP A 74 -4.61 -2.95 18.47
CA ASP A 74 -4.70 -1.54 18.06
C ASP A 74 -4.93 -1.30 16.55
N ILE A 75 -5.24 -2.35 15.75
CA ILE A 75 -5.59 -2.21 14.33
C ILE A 75 -6.93 -2.91 14.06
N PRO A 76 -8.04 -2.15 14.07
CA PRO A 76 -9.36 -2.66 13.70
C PRO A 76 -9.41 -3.17 12.26
N LYS A 77 -10.26 -4.17 11.99
CA LYS A 77 -10.43 -4.76 10.65
C LYS A 77 -10.76 -3.73 9.57
N ASN A 78 -11.62 -2.76 9.88
CA ASN A 78 -12.00 -1.71 8.91
C ASN A 78 -10.83 -0.79 8.52
N TYR A 79 -9.74 -0.75 9.28
CA TYR A 79 -8.55 -0.02 8.88
C TYR A 79 -7.85 -0.72 7.72
N ILE A 80 -7.79 -2.07 7.72
CA ILE A 80 -7.19 -2.86 6.63
C ILE A 80 -7.99 -2.67 5.32
N GLU A 81 -9.32 -2.57 5.42
CA GLU A 81 -10.19 -2.25 4.30
C GLU A 81 -9.83 -0.87 3.70
N LYS A 82 -9.73 0.16 4.55
CA LYS A 82 -9.33 1.51 4.12
C LYS A 82 -7.90 1.57 3.58
N MET A 83 -6.97 0.83 4.18
CA MET A 83 -5.61 0.70 3.67
C MET A 83 -5.64 0.16 2.24
N THR A 84 -6.38 -0.91 1.99
CA THR A 84 -6.50 -1.49 0.64
C THR A 84 -7.04 -0.48 -0.38
N ILE A 85 -7.98 0.39 0.03
CA ILE A 85 -8.51 1.48 -0.80
C ILE A 85 -7.42 2.51 -1.13
N ILE A 86 -6.72 3.04 -0.12
CA ILE A 86 -5.72 4.10 -0.35
C ILE A 86 -4.46 3.61 -1.07
N GLU A 87 -4.08 2.34 -0.87
CA GLU A 87 -2.88 1.75 -1.47
C GLU A 87 -3.05 1.47 -2.98
N SER A 88 -4.21 0.94 -3.39
CA SER A 88 -4.39 0.44 -4.76
C SER A 88 -5.66 0.90 -5.45
N GLY A 89 -6.59 1.55 -4.74
CA GLY A 89 -7.94 1.77 -5.25
C GLY A 89 -8.66 0.46 -5.56
N LEU A 90 -8.33 -0.61 -4.83
CA LEU A 90 -8.82 -1.98 -5.04
C LEU A 90 -8.34 -2.65 -6.35
N ASN A 91 -7.31 -2.10 -7.00
CA ASN A 91 -6.68 -2.68 -8.19
C ASN A 91 -5.72 -3.81 -7.82
N ILE A 92 -6.02 -5.04 -8.23
CA ILE A 92 -5.20 -6.22 -7.93
C ILE A 92 -3.85 -6.20 -8.64
N PHE A 93 -3.74 -5.46 -9.75
CA PHE A 93 -2.52 -5.28 -10.53
C PHE A 93 -1.89 -3.89 -10.31
N ALA A 94 -2.15 -3.24 -9.18
CA ALA A 94 -1.53 -1.95 -8.86
C ALA A 94 0.00 -2.11 -8.76
N ILE A 95 0.73 -1.18 -9.39
CA ILE A 95 2.20 -1.13 -9.34
C ILE A 95 2.62 0.30 -9.05
N ASN A 96 3.32 0.51 -7.94
CA ASN A 96 3.98 1.77 -7.67
C ASN A 96 5.29 1.86 -8.46
N LYS A 97 5.38 2.80 -9.41
CA LYS A 97 6.57 2.92 -10.28
C LYS A 97 7.87 3.23 -9.52
N ARG A 98 7.74 3.88 -8.36
CA ARG A 98 8.83 4.44 -7.56
C ARG A 98 9.33 3.44 -6.54
N SER A 99 8.45 2.97 -5.66
CA SER A 99 8.80 1.99 -4.63
C SER A 99 8.85 0.55 -5.14
N LYS A 100 8.26 0.27 -6.32
CA LYS A 100 8.06 -1.09 -6.86
C LYS A 100 7.11 -1.96 -6.04
N ALA A 101 6.37 -1.35 -5.11
CA ALA A 101 5.29 -2.00 -4.39
C ALA A 101 4.19 -2.48 -5.35
N LYS A 102 3.60 -3.65 -5.08
CA LYS A 102 2.64 -4.30 -5.98
C LYS A 102 1.38 -4.80 -5.25
N GLY A 103 0.28 -4.88 -6.01
CA GLY A 103 -0.98 -5.48 -5.59
C GLY A 103 -1.82 -4.64 -4.62
N LEU A 104 -2.85 -5.26 -4.06
CA LEU A 104 -3.91 -4.61 -3.28
C LEU A 104 -3.41 -3.77 -2.10
N MET A 105 -2.42 -4.29 -1.36
CA MET A 105 -1.83 -3.64 -0.19
C MET A 105 -0.44 -3.07 -0.46
N GLN A 106 -0.04 -2.96 -1.74
CA GLN A 106 1.26 -2.39 -2.15
C GLN A 106 2.44 -2.99 -1.37
N ILE A 107 2.62 -4.30 -1.50
CA ILE A 107 3.68 -5.05 -0.83
C ILE A 107 4.98 -4.96 -1.64
N LEU A 108 6.10 -4.74 -0.95
CA LEU A 108 7.45 -4.80 -1.52
C LEU A 108 7.98 -6.24 -1.49
N GLU A 109 8.88 -6.56 -2.42
CA GLU A 109 9.50 -7.89 -2.51
C GLU A 109 10.22 -8.31 -1.21
N PRO A 110 11.08 -7.47 -0.58
CA PRO A 110 11.70 -7.85 0.70
C PRO A 110 10.67 -8.12 1.81
N THR A 111 9.61 -7.29 1.89
CA THR A 111 8.53 -7.50 2.86
C THR A 111 7.81 -8.84 2.62
N TRP A 112 7.64 -9.21 1.35
CA TRP A 112 7.05 -10.50 0.99
C TRP A 112 7.93 -11.66 1.42
N GLU A 113 9.22 -11.61 1.11
CA GLU A 113 10.18 -12.65 1.47
C GLU A 113 10.23 -12.87 2.98
N ASP A 114 10.19 -11.79 3.77
CA ASP A 114 10.17 -11.86 5.23
C ASP A 114 8.85 -12.41 5.81
N THR A 115 7.74 -12.30 5.09
CA THR A 115 6.38 -12.50 5.64
C THR A 115 5.62 -13.70 5.03
N ASN A 116 5.95 -14.09 3.81
CA ASN A 116 5.26 -15.11 3.02
C ASN A 116 6.22 -15.88 2.09
N SER A 117 7.32 -16.37 2.66
CA SER A 117 8.38 -17.11 1.96
C SER A 117 7.93 -18.41 1.27
N ASP A 118 6.79 -18.97 1.68
CA ASP A 118 6.23 -20.21 1.10
C ASP A 118 5.77 -20.04 -0.36
N VAL A 119 5.51 -18.80 -0.79
CA VAL A 119 5.03 -18.49 -2.14
C VAL A 119 5.99 -17.50 -2.79
N PRO A 120 6.57 -17.79 -3.97
CA PRO A 120 7.44 -16.83 -4.66
C PRO A 120 6.71 -15.51 -4.94
N TYR A 121 7.39 -14.38 -4.69
CA TYR A 121 6.82 -13.03 -4.84
C TYR A 121 6.11 -12.82 -6.18
N GLU A 122 6.78 -13.15 -7.29
CA GLU A 122 6.24 -12.94 -8.64
C GLU A 122 5.04 -13.83 -8.98
N LYS A 123 4.80 -14.92 -8.22
CA LYS A 123 3.62 -15.78 -8.38
C LYS A 123 2.46 -15.34 -7.50
N GLY A 124 2.75 -14.69 -6.37
CA GLY A 124 1.76 -14.38 -5.35
C GLY A 124 1.32 -12.93 -5.29
N VAL A 125 2.16 -11.97 -5.69
CA VAL A 125 1.94 -10.55 -5.34
C VAL A 125 0.68 -9.93 -5.95
N PHE A 126 0.26 -10.41 -7.13
CA PHE A 126 -1.00 -10.00 -7.75
C PHE A 126 -2.17 -10.93 -7.44
N ASN A 127 -1.94 -12.04 -6.73
CA ASN A 127 -3.03 -12.86 -6.22
C ASN A 127 -3.67 -12.13 -5.03
N PRO A 128 -4.98 -11.80 -5.08
CA PRO A 128 -5.62 -10.99 -4.04
C PRO A 128 -5.51 -11.58 -2.64
N ARG A 129 -5.68 -12.90 -2.53
CA ARG A 129 -5.64 -13.60 -1.24
C ARG A 129 -4.24 -13.57 -0.65
N GLU A 130 -3.22 -13.88 -1.45
CA GLU A 130 -1.83 -13.93 -0.98
C GLU A 130 -1.29 -12.52 -0.66
N ASN A 131 -1.64 -11.50 -1.46
CA ASN A 131 -1.27 -10.11 -1.19
C ASN A 131 -1.90 -9.60 0.11
N LEU A 132 -3.21 -9.79 0.31
CA LEU A 132 -3.90 -9.41 1.53
C LEU A 132 -3.36 -10.18 2.75
N LYS A 133 -3.13 -11.50 2.62
CA LYS A 133 -2.54 -12.33 3.69
C LYS A 133 -1.19 -11.78 4.12
N THR A 134 -0.35 -11.41 3.15
CA THR A 134 0.99 -10.84 3.39
C THR A 134 0.89 -9.48 4.10
N GLY A 135 0.05 -8.57 3.61
CA GLY A 135 -0.14 -7.26 4.26
C GLY A 135 -0.70 -7.35 5.69
N ILE A 136 -1.65 -8.25 5.94
CA ILE A 136 -2.20 -8.51 7.28
C ILE A 136 -1.13 -9.05 8.23
N ARG A 137 -0.32 -10.02 7.78
CA ARG A 137 0.81 -10.55 8.56
C ARG A 137 1.87 -9.49 8.83
N TYR A 138 2.20 -8.68 7.83
CA TYR A 138 3.17 -7.59 8.00
C TYR A 138 2.69 -6.55 9.02
N LEU A 139 1.42 -6.14 8.97
CA LEU A 139 0.81 -5.27 9.99
C LEU A 139 0.89 -5.87 11.40
N ARG A 140 0.65 -7.17 11.55
CA ARG A 140 0.79 -7.87 12.83
C ARG A 140 2.24 -7.83 13.33
N ASN A 141 3.20 -8.05 12.44
CA ASN A 141 4.63 -7.98 12.78
C ASN A 141 5.02 -6.56 13.22
N LEU A 142 4.59 -5.52 12.48
CA LEU A 142 4.80 -4.12 12.86
C LEU A 142 4.19 -3.80 14.23
N SER A 143 2.93 -4.18 14.46
CA SER A 143 2.26 -4.01 15.77
C SER A 143 3.07 -4.64 16.91
N PHE A 144 3.57 -5.86 16.71
CA PHE A 144 4.40 -6.54 17.69
C PHE A 144 5.74 -5.82 17.92
N MET A 145 6.51 -5.53 16.88
CA MET A 145 7.84 -4.89 17.01
C MET A 145 7.74 -3.50 17.66
N ILE A 146 6.83 -2.66 17.19
CA ILE A 146 6.62 -1.31 17.72
C ILE A 146 6.19 -1.35 19.18
N SER A 147 5.38 -2.33 19.58
CA SER A 147 4.98 -2.48 20.98
C SER A 147 6.13 -2.78 21.94
N LYS A 148 7.26 -3.29 21.41
CA LYS A 148 8.48 -3.59 22.16
C LYS A 148 9.48 -2.44 22.14
N GLU A 149 9.56 -1.72 21.03
CA GLU A 149 10.61 -0.72 20.80
C GLU A 149 10.18 0.71 21.15
N HIS A 150 8.89 1.03 21.05
CA HIS A 150 8.41 2.37 21.34
C HIS A 150 8.50 2.67 22.86
N PRO A 151 9.29 3.67 23.29
CA PRO A 151 9.67 3.85 24.70
C PRO A 151 8.48 4.14 25.62
N ASN A 152 7.43 4.77 25.08
CA ASN A 152 6.21 5.13 25.83
C ASN A 152 4.98 4.31 25.40
N TRP A 153 5.15 3.11 24.84
CA TRP A 153 4.04 2.36 24.25
C TRP A 153 2.85 2.17 25.20
N ASN A 154 3.10 1.86 26.48
CA ASN A 154 2.02 1.62 27.45
C ASN A 154 1.28 2.89 27.88
N ASN A 155 1.85 4.07 27.62
CA ASN A 155 1.30 5.36 28.07
C ASN A 155 0.58 6.12 26.96
N ILE A 156 0.63 5.64 25.72
CA ILE A 156 -0.08 6.25 24.59
C ILE A 156 -1.43 5.59 24.36
N THR A 157 -2.37 6.39 23.85
CA THR A 157 -3.74 5.97 23.53
C THR A 157 -3.78 4.92 22.43
N ALA A 158 -4.86 4.15 22.35
CA ALA A 158 -5.06 3.20 21.25
C ALA A 158 -4.98 3.88 19.86
N LYS A 159 -5.46 5.12 19.75
CA LYS A 159 -5.42 5.90 18.51
C LYS A 159 -3.99 6.26 18.10
N GLU A 160 -3.15 6.65 19.07
CA GLU A 160 -1.72 6.91 18.83
C GLU A 160 -0.97 5.63 18.48
N LYS A 161 -1.29 4.51 19.14
CA LYS A 161 -0.75 3.18 18.79
C LYS A 161 -1.06 2.81 17.35
N SER A 162 -2.31 2.95 16.91
CA SER A 162 -2.69 2.76 15.51
C SER A 162 -1.91 3.70 14.59
N SER A 163 -1.78 4.98 14.95
CA SER A 163 -1.02 5.96 14.15
C SER A 163 0.46 5.57 14.01
N GLN A 164 1.12 5.05 15.04
CA GLN A 164 2.51 4.56 14.96
C GLN A 164 2.62 3.38 13.99
N ILE A 165 1.73 2.39 14.11
CA ILE A 165 1.75 1.20 13.25
C ILE A 165 1.50 1.57 11.78
N LEU A 166 0.52 2.44 11.52
CA LEU A 166 0.21 2.90 10.16
C LEU A 166 1.32 3.79 9.59
N ALA A 167 1.98 4.59 10.44
CA ALA A 167 3.16 5.34 10.02
C ALA A 167 4.29 4.39 9.63
N ALA A 168 4.55 3.34 10.40
CA ALA A 168 5.57 2.36 10.06
C ALA A 168 5.27 1.62 8.76
N TYR A 169 3.99 1.33 8.48
CA TYR A 169 3.57 0.71 7.23
C TYR A 169 3.89 1.60 6.01
N ASN A 170 3.52 2.88 6.07
CA ASN A 170 3.66 3.81 4.95
C ASN A 170 5.07 4.44 4.84
N TRP A 171 5.70 4.77 5.97
CA TRP A 171 6.95 5.52 6.05
C TRP A 171 8.15 4.65 6.47
N GLY A 172 7.93 3.44 6.97
CA GLY A 172 8.97 2.55 7.49
C GLY A 172 9.28 2.78 8.96
N ILE A 173 9.47 1.68 9.70
CA ILE A 173 9.75 1.70 11.15
C ILE A 173 11.06 2.41 11.50
N GLY A 174 12.13 2.20 10.71
CA GLY A 174 13.42 2.86 10.94
C GLY A 174 13.35 4.40 10.83
N ASN A 175 12.40 4.94 10.06
CA ASN A 175 12.16 6.39 10.03
C ASN A 175 11.48 6.89 11.31
N LEU A 176 10.60 6.08 11.92
CA LEU A 176 10.05 6.40 13.24
C LEU A 176 11.15 6.41 14.29
N GLU A 177 11.98 5.38 14.35
CA GLU A 177 13.10 5.28 15.27
C GLU A 177 14.04 6.48 15.14
N LYS A 178 14.48 6.79 13.91
CA LYS A 178 15.34 7.94 13.61
C LYS A 178 14.74 9.27 14.05
N ASN A 179 13.41 9.37 14.07
CA ASN A 179 12.68 10.56 14.50
C ASN A 179 12.14 10.46 15.93
N SER A 180 12.68 9.54 16.74
CA SER A 180 12.31 9.36 18.15
C SER A 180 10.81 9.13 18.33
N TRP A 181 10.19 8.37 17.41
CA TRP A 181 8.77 8.06 17.38
C TRP A 181 7.84 9.28 17.30
N ASN A 182 8.38 10.44 16.90
CA ASN A 182 7.60 11.67 16.79
C ASN A 182 6.87 11.75 15.45
N LEU A 183 5.58 11.41 15.46
CA LEU A 183 4.72 11.45 14.27
C LEU A 183 4.51 12.86 13.68
N ALA A 184 4.74 13.93 14.45
CA ALA A 184 4.70 15.29 13.90
C ALA A 184 5.82 15.53 12.88
N LYS A 185 6.91 14.75 12.92
CA LYS A 185 8.01 14.80 11.94
C LYS A 185 7.77 13.93 10.69
N SER A 186 6.68 13.16 10.66
CA SER A 186 6.37 12.31 9.50
C SER A 186 6.03 13.16 8.26
N PRO A 187 6.32 12.65 7.04
CA PRO A 187 5.95 13.32 5.80
C PRO A 187 4.46 13.59 5.70
N LYS A 188 4.09 14.62 4.93
CA LYS A 188 2.69 14.96 4.66
C LYS A 188 1.89 13.77 4.13
N GLU A 189 2.51 12.94 3.30
CA GLU A 189 1.93 11.68 2.78
C GLU A 189 1.46 10.77 3.92
N THR A 190 2.34 10.49 4.87
CA THR A 190 2.07 9.63 6.02
C THR A 190 1.01 10.22 6.96
N LYS A 191 1.07 11.54 7.21
CA LYS A 191 0.03 12.23 7.99
C LYS A 191 -1.34 12.10 7.33
N ASN A 192 -1.41 12.27 6.01
CA ASN A 192 -2.64 12.11 5.24
C ASN A 192 -3.13 10.66 5.23
N TYR A 193 -2.22 9.70 5.11
CA TYR A 193 -2.51 8.27 5.17
C TYR A 193 -3.20 7.90 6.50
N ILE A 194 -2.59 8.30 7.62
CA ILE A 194 -3.15 8.07 8.96
C ILE A 194 -4.52 8.73 9.10
N LYS A 195 -4.67 9.96 8.63
CA LYS A 195 -5.96 10.67 8.65
C LYS A 195 -7.03 9.93 7.86
N PHE A 196 -6.71 9.43 6.67
CA PHE A 196 -7.67 8.69 5.84
C PHE A 196 -8.13 7.40 6.52
N VAL A 197 -7.19 6.60 7.02
CA VAL A 197 -7.47 5.30 7.62
C VAL A 197 -8.21 5.46 8.95
N THR A 198 -7.72 6.32 9.84
CA THR A 198 -8.16 6.40 11.24
C THR A 198 -9.15 7.53 11.54
N GLY A 199 -9.21 8.56 10.69
CA GLY A 199 -9.83 9.85 11.02
C GLY A 199 -9.00 10.72 11.96
N HIS A 200 -7.82 10.26 12.42
CA HIS A 200 -6.92 11.01 13.28
C HIS A 200 -6.12 12.04 12.48
N LYS A 201 -6.28 13.33 12.80
CA LYS A 201 -5.37 14.36 12.31
C LYS A 201 -4.17 14.46 13.27
N LEU A 202 -2.97 14.23 12.74
CA LEU A 202 -1.73 14.55 13.44
C LEU A 202 -1.48 16.06 13.35
N ASN A 203 -1.05 16.65 14.45
CA ASN A 203 -0.66 18.06 14.51
C ASN A 203 0.73 18.31 13.91
#